data_AF-A0A0W0F7N1-F1
#
_entry.id   AF-A0A0W0F7N1-F1
#
_cell.length_a   1.000
_cell.length_b   1.000
_cell.length_c   1.000
_cell.angle_alpha   90.00
_cell.angle_beta   90.00
_cell.angle_gamma   90.00
#
_symmetry.space_group_name_H-M   'P 1'
#
loop_
_entity.id
_entity.type
_entity.pdbx_description
1 polymer ?
#
loop_
_entity_poly.entity_id
_entity_poly.type
_entity_poly.pdbx_seq_one_letter_code
_entity_poly.pdbx_strand_id
1 'polypeptide(L)'
;MPFISNGVEEVAESASIAYFIGPIFIGNILNWMLMGTLVVQAYSYYQRFAKDRIIIRALVAVLFVLDIIQTVILTDCAWFFMVREWGQAKNLGTLPWSAVMIPCLSGVVAAMVQTFYAW
;
A
#
# COMPACT_ATOMS: atom_id res chain seq x y z
N MET A 1 43.67 -8.13 7.66
CA MET A 1 43.60 -6.68 7.46
C MET A 1 42.15 -6.24 7.66
N PRO A 2 41.78 -5.75 8.86
CA PRO A 2 40.39 -5.50 9.26
C PRO A 2 39.70 -4.37 8.48
N PHE A 3 40.46 -3.43 7.90
CA PHE A 3 39.92 -2.28 7.16
C PHE A 3 39.20 -2.66 5.85
N ILE A 4 39.62 -3.73 5.17
CA ILE A 4 38.96 -4.18 3.92
C ILE A 4 37.72 -5.03 4.22
N SER A 5 37.71 -5.79 5.32
CA SER A 5 36.55 -6.59 5.73
C SER A 5 35.33 -5.71 6.04
N ASN A 6 35.53 -4.64 6.81
CA ASN A 6 34.45 -3.72 7.19
C ASN A 6 33.84 -3.01 5.98
N GLY A 7 34.66 -2.61 5.00
CA GLY A 7 34.15 -1.96 3.78
C GLY A 7 33.34 -2.90 2.89
N VAL A 8 33.66 -4.19 2.86
CA VAL A 8 32.87 -5.18 2.09
C VAL A 8 31.55 -5.49 2.80
N GLU A 9 31.53 -5.58 4.12
CA GLU A 9 30.31 -5.76 4.91
C GLU A 9 29.35 -4.56 4.77
N GLU A 10 29.86 -3.34 4.79
CA GLU A 10 29.06 -2.11 4.61
C GLU A 10 28.43 -2.01 3.20
N VAL A 11 29.17 -2.42 2.17
CA VAL A 11 28.65 -2.49 0.78
C VAL A 11 27.62 -3.62 0.63
N ALA A 12 27.82 -4.77 1.28
CA ALA A 12 26.85 -5.86 1.26
C ALA A 12 25.55 -5.49 2.01
N GLU A 13 25.66 -4.80 3.14
CA GLU A 13 24.52 -4.32 3.93
C GLU A 13 23.69 -3.30 3.14
N SER A 14 24.33 -2.28 2.57
CA SER A 14 23.66 -1.27 1.74
C SER A 14 22.98 -1.86 0.49
N ALA A 15 23.59 -2.86 -0.15
CA ALA A 15 22.95 -3.58 -1.26
C ALA A 15 21.68 -4.32 -0.80
N SER A 16 21.73 -5.01 0.35
CA SER A 16 20.58 -5.75 0.88
C SER A 16 19.37 -4.86 1.21
N ILE A 17 19.63 -3.65 1.74
CA ILE A 17 18.62 -2.65 2.05
C ILE A 17 17.93 -2.16 0.76
N ALA A 18 18.70 -1.90 -0.31
CA ALA A 18 18.17 -1.45 -1.58
C ALA A 18 17.21 -2.47 -2.23
N TYR A 19 17.51 -3.77 -2.13
CA TYR A 19 16.64 -4.83 -2.65
C TYR A 19 15.28 -4.89 -1.95
N PHE A 20 15.19 -4.48 -0.69
CA PHE A 20 13.94 -4.51 0.08
C PHE A 20 13.12 -3.22 -0.10
N ILE A 21 13.80 -2.06 -0.11
CA ILE A 21 13.14 -0.75 -0.26
C ILE A 21 12.64 -0.53 -1.70
N GLY A 22 13.38 -1.02 -2.71
CA GLY A 22 13.03 -0.84 -4.12
C GLY A 22 11.60 -1.29 -4.47
N PRO A 23 11.21 -2.55 -4.18
CA PRO A 23 9.85 -3.03 -4.41
C PRO A 23 8.76 -2.25 -3.66
N ILE A 24 9.03 -1.84 -2.40
CA ILE A 24 8.09 -1.06 -1.59
C ILE A 24 7.85 0.31 -2.25
N PHE A 25 8.91 0.95 -2.77
CA PHE A 25 8.81 2.22 -3.49
C PHE A 25 7.98 2.11 -4.75
N ILE A 26 8.30 1.13 -5.60
CA ILE A 26 7.55 0.90 -6.83
C ILE A 26 6.08 0.58 -6.50
N GLY A 27 5.84 -0.26 -5.48
CA GLY A 27 4.50 -0.59 -4.99
C GLY A 27 3.72 0.65 -4.55
N ASN A 28 4.35 1.58 -3.83
CA ASN A 28 3.72 2.83 -3.41
C ASN A 28 3.34 3.72 -4.61
N ILE A 29 4.24 3.88 -5.59
CA ILE A 29 3.94 4.65 -6.82
C ILE A 29 2.78 4.02 -7.60
N LEU A 30 2.81 2.69 -7.78
CA LEU A 30 1.74 1.95 -8.44
C LEU A 30 0.40 2.16 -7.70
N ASN A 31 0.41 2.12 -6.37
CA ASN A 31 -0.78 2.33 -5.56
C ASN A 31 -1.38 3.73 -5.76
N TRP A 32 -0.55 4.78 -5.81
CA TRP A 32 -1.01 6.14 -6.12
C TRP A 32 -1.60 6.27 -7.54
N MET A 33 -1.04 5.56 -8.52
CA MET A 33 -1.60 5.53 -9.89
C MET A 33 -2.94 4.79 -9.94
N LEU A 34 -3.08 3.69 -9.19
CA LEU A 34 -4.33 2.95 -9.06
C LEU A 34 -5.40 3.80 -8.38
N MET A 35 -5.06 4.55 -7.33
CA MET A 35 -6.00 5.47 -6.68
C MET A 35 -6.51 6.54 -7.65
N GLY A 36 -5.63 7.10 -8.50
CA GLY A 36 -6.05 8.02 -9.57
C GLY A 36 -7.04 7.37 -10.56
N THR A 37 -6.80 6.11 -10.91
CA THR A 37 -7.71 5.34 -11.77
C THR A 37 -9.05 5.06 -11.09
N LEU A 38 -9.03 4.74 -9.79
CA LEU A 38 -10.23 4.51 -8.99
C LEU A 38 -11.10 5.78 -8.89
N VAL A 39 -10.49 6.96 -8.74
CA VAL A 39 -11.22 8.25 -8.76
C VAL A 39 -11.99 8.42 -10.08
N VAL A 40 -11.35 8.12 -11.21
CA VAL A 40 -11.99 8.21 -12.54
C VAL A 40 -13.14 7.19 -12.67
N GLN A 41 -12.94 5.97 -12.16
CA GLN A 41 -13.98 4.93 -12.15
C GLN A 41 -15.18 5.36 -11.30
N ALA A 42 -14.94 5.87 -10.09
CA ALA A 42 -15.99 6.36 -9.19
C ALA A 42 -16.75 7.54 -9.81
N TYR A 43 -16.05 8.49 -10.41
CA TYR A 43 -16.67 9.63 -11.09
C TYR A 43 -17.55 9.20 -12.26
N SER A 44 -17.04 8.30 -13.12
CA SER A 44 -17.79 7.75 -14.26
C SER A 44 -19.03 6.97 -13.81
N TYR A 45 -18.93 6.23 -12.70
CA TYR A 45 -20.06 5.50 -12.10
C TYR A 45 -21.18 6.45 -11.67
N TYR A 46 -20.86 7.52 -10.94
CA TYR A 46 -21.86 8.51 -10.50
C TYR A 46 -22.51 9.26 -11.65
N GLN A 47 -21.79 9.51 -12.76
CA GLN A 47 -22.40 10.12 -13.95
C GLN A 47 -23.34 9.18 -14.70
N ARG A 48 -22.91 7.94 -14.96
CA ARG A 48 -23.66 7.00 -15.82
C ARG A 48 -24.86 6.37 -15.12
N PHE A 49 -24.79 6.18 -13.80
CA PHE A 49 -25.77 5.41 -13.03
C PHE A 49 -26.50 6.27 -11.99
N ALA A 50 -26.97 7.45 -12.39
CA ALA A 50 -27.68 8.37 -11.49
C ALA A 50 -28.96 7.79 -10.85
N LYS A 51 -29.58 6.77 -11.47
CA LYS A 51 -30.81 6.09 -11.01
C LYS A 51 -30.59 4.73 -10.33
N ASP A 52 -29.35 4.31 -10.11
CA ASP A 52 -29.06 3.01 -9.50
C ASP A 52 -29.48 2.94 -8.03
N ARG A 53 -29.69 1.70 -7.55
CA ARG A 53 -30.06 1.41 -6.16
C ARG A 53 -29.03 2.01 -5.20
N ILE A 54 -29.54 2.71 -4.18
CA ILE A 54 -28.76 3.40 -3.15
C ILE A 54 -27.70 2.49 -2.52
N ILE A 55 -27.99 1.18 -2.40
CA ILE A 55 -27.08 0.15 -1.87
C ILE A 55 -25.77 0.09 -2.67
N ILE A 56 -25.83 0.12 -4.01
CA ILE A 56 -24.64 0.02 -4.86
C ILE A 56 -23.83 1.31 -4.79
N ARG A 57 -24.50 2.48 -4.79
CA ARG A 57 -23.83 3.78 -4.59
C ARG A 57 -23.15 3.88 -3.23
N ALA A 58 -23.77 3.36 -2.17
CA ALA A 58 -23.17 3.32 -0.83
C ALA A 58 -21.96 2.39 -0.80
N LEU A 59 -22.03 1.23 -1.45
CA LEU A 59 -20.92 0.28 -1.54
C LEU A 59 -19.71 0.90 -2.26
N VAL A 60 -19.91 1.56 -3.40
CA VAL A 60 -18.84 2.26 -4.13
C VAL A 60 -18.21 3.37 -3.28
N ALA A 61 -19.02 4.14 -2.54
CA ALA A 61 -18.50 5.17 -1.63
C ALA A 61 -17.65 4.57 -0.50
N VAL A 62 -18.10 3.46 0.10
CA VAL A 62 -17.35 2.78 1.17
C VAL A 62 -16.05 2.19 0.63
N LEU A 63 -16.07 1.53 -0.53
CA LEU A 63 -14.86 1.01 -1.17
C LEU A 63 -13.86 2.13 -1.47
N PHE A 64 -14.34 3.27 -1.95
CA PHE A 64 -13.49 4.42 -2.23
C PHE A 64 -12.82 4.97 -0.95
N VAL A 65 -13.57 5.08 0.15
CA VAL A 65 -13.01 5.51 1.44
C VAL A 65 -12.00 4.48 1.99
N LEU A 66 -12.31 3.20 1.89
CA LEU A 66 -11.40 2.13 2.32
C LEU A 66 -10.09 2.14 1.53
N ASP A 67 -10.15 2.36 0.22
CA ASP A 67 -8.97 2.46 -0.64
C ASP A 67 -8.08 3.68 -0.28
N ILE A 68 -8.69 4.83 0.05
CA ILE A 68 -7.96 5.99 0.55
C ILE A 68 -7.24 5.64 1.86
N ILE A 69 -7.94 5.01 2.81
CA ILE A 69 -7.35 4.62 4.10
C ILE A 69 -6.18 3.66 3.88
N GLN A 70 -6.36 2.65 3.03
CA GLN A 70 -5.30 1.69 2.70
C GLN A 70 -4.10 2.40 2.04
N THR A 71 -4.34 3.36 1.15
CA THR A 71 -3.29 4.14 0.48
C THR A 71 -2.50 5.02 1.44
N VAL A 72 -3.18 5.64 2.41
CA VAL A 72 -2.51 6.43 3.47
C VAL A 72 -1.63 5.54 4.33
N ILE A 73 -2.13 4.36 4.74
CA ILE A 73 -1.36 3.40 5.55
C ILE A 73 -0.16 2.85 4.76
N LEU A 74 -0.32 2.56 3.46
CA LEU A 74 0.79 2.14 2.61
C LEU A 74 1.85 3.24 2.47
N THR A 75 1.41 4.50 2.35
CA THR A 75 2.31 5.66 2.27
C THR A 75 3.07 5.85 3.59
N ASP A 76 2.42 5.69 4.74
CA ASP A 76 3.06 5.71 6.06
C ASP A 76 4.09 4.57 6.22
N CYS A 77 3.74 3.38 5.75
CA CYS A 77 4.65 2.23 5.71
C CYS A 77 5.89 2.53 4.85
N ALA A 78 5.70 3.07 3.64
CA ALA A 78 6.80 3.47 2.76
C ALA A 78 7.66 4.58 3.39
N TRP A 79 7.03 5.56 4.05
CA TRP A 79 7.73 6.64 4.77
C TRP A 79 8.58 6.11 5.92
N PHE A 80 8.07 5.15 6.68
CA PHE A 80 8.83 4.51 7.75
C PHE A 80 10.12 3.87 7.23
N PHE A 81 10.02 3.06 6.17
CA PHE A 81 11.18 2.37 5.59
C PHE A 81 12.16 3.29 4.85
N MET A 82 11.67 4.39 4.25
CA MET A 82 12.51 5.28 3.42
C MET A 82 13.03 6.51 4.15
N VAL A 83 12.38 6.97 5.21
CA VAL A 83 12.78 8.22 5.87
C VAL A 83 13.23 7.95 7.29
N ARG A 84 12.43 7.18 8.04
CA ARG A 84 12.68 6.99 9.47
C ARG A 84 13.81 5.99 9.75
N GLU A 85 13.87 4.92 8.98
CA GLU A 85 14.83 3.81 9.17
C GLU A 85 15.89 3.76 8.07
N TRP A 86 16.18 4.88 7.42
CA TRP A 86 17.15 4.94 6.33
C TRP A 86 18.53 4.49 6.81
N GLY A 87 19.07 3.44 6.20
CA GLY A 87 20.41 2.92 6.47
C GLY A 87 20.54 2.01 7.70
N GLN A 88 19.43 1.61 8.36
CA GLN A 88 19.48 0.68 9.49
C GLN A 88 18.93 -0.71 9.12
N ALA A 89 19.81 -1.65 8.73
CA ALA A 89 19.40 -3.00 8.31
C ALA A 89 18.60 -3.78 9.37
N LYS A 90 18.82 -3.46 10.66
CA LYS A 90 18.19 -4.13 11.81
C LYS A 90 16.66 -4.01 11.84
N ASN A 91 16.10 -2.91 11.32
CA ASN A 91 14.67 -2.63 11.43
C ASN A 91 13.87 -3.04 10.17
N LEU A 92 14.53 -3.57 9.13
CA LEU A 92 13.84 -4.16 7.97
C LEU A 92 13.12 -5.48 8.31
N GLY A 93 13.58 -6.20 9.34
CA GLY A 93 12.93 -7.42 9.81
C GLY A 93 11.71 -7.18 10.71
N THR A 94 11.53 -5.95 11.21
CA THR A 94 10.41 -5.60 12.08
C THR A 94 9.28 -4.99 11.26
N LEU A 95 8.19 -5.73 11.10
CA LEU A 95 7.00 -5.23 10.41
C LEU A 95 6.36 -4.08 11.20
N PRO A 96 6.20 -2.88 10.62
CA PRO A 96 5.43 -1.83 11.26
C PRO A 96 3.95 -2.23 11.35
N TRP A 97 3.23 -1.64 12.29
CA TRP A 97 1.78 -1.88 12.43
C TRP A 97 1.03 -1.60 11.11
N SER A 98 1.50 -0.62 10.33
CA SER A 98 0.99 -0.25 9.02
C SER A 98 1.04 -1.42 8.03
N ALA A 99 2.08 -2.26 8.09
CA ALA A 99 2.21 -3.43 7.21
C ALA A 99 1.19 -4.54 7.52
N VAL A 100 0.75 -4.68 8.77
CA VAL A 100 -0.28 -5.65 9.18
C VAL A 100 -1.67 -5.16 8.81
N MET A 101 -1.90 -3.84 8.83
CA MET A 101 -3.21 -3.26 8.50
C MET A 101 -3.56 -3.37 7.01
N ILE A 102 -2.57 -3.36 6.11
CA ILE A 102 -2.78 -3.49 4.66
C ILE A 102 -3.54 -4.77 4.29
N PRO A 103 -3.10 -5.99 4.66
CA PRO A 103 -3.83 -7.22 4.33
C PRO A 103 -5.16 -7.33 5.08
N CYS A 104 -5.28 -6.76 6.30
CA CYS A 104 -6.56 -6.72 7.01
C CYS A 104 -7.62 -5.92 6.24
N LEU A 105 -7.27 -4.72 5.77
CA LEU A 105 -8.18 -3.88 4.95
C LEU A 105 -8.50 -4.55 3.61
N SER A 106 -7.50 -5.15 2.97
CA SER A 106 -7.73 -5.93 1.74
C SER A 106 -8.70 -7.09 1.97
N GLY A 107 -8.66 -7.76 3.12
CA GLY A 107 -9.60 -8.81 3.49
C GLY A 107 -11.03 -8.30 3.68
N VAL A 108 -11.19 -7.14 4.30
CA VAL A 108 -12.50 -6.47 4.45
C VAL A 108 -13.07 -6.11 3.08
N VAL A 109 -12.27 -5.50 2.21
CA VAL A 109 -12.66 -5.17 0.83
C VAL A 109 -13.08 -6.43 0.07
N ALA A 110 -12.30 -7.51 0.17
CA ALA A 110 -12.64 -8.79 -0.47
C ALA A 110 -13.97 -9.36 0.03
N ALA A 111 -14.22 -9.35 1.34
CA ALA A 111 -15.47 -9.83 1.92
C ALA A 111 -16.69 -9.00 1.45
N MET A 112 -16.53 -7.68 1.34
CA MET A 112 -17.57 -6.79 0.81
C MET A 112 -17.89 -7.09 -0.66
N VAL A 113 -16.85 -7.24 -1.49
CA VAL A 113 -16.99 -7.54 -2.92
C VAL A 113 -17.61 -8.93 -3.13
N GLN A 114 -17.19 -9.93 -2.36
CA GLN A 114 -17.77 -11.28 -2.42
C GLN A 114 -19.25 -11.29 -2.02
N THR A 115 -19.62 -10.53 -0.98
CA THR A 115 -21.03 -10.39 -0.56
C THR A 115 -21.88 -9.76 -1.67
N PHE A 116 -21.31 -8.80 -2.42
CA PHE A 116 -21.99 -8.19 -3.56
C PHE A 116 -22.20 -9.17 -4.72
N TYR A 117 -21.21 -10.00 -5.05
CA TYR A 117 -21.35 -11.01 -6.10
C TYR A 117 -22.21 -12.21 -5.71
N ALA A 118 -22.40 -12.45 -4.41
CA ALA A 118 -23.25 -13.52 -3.90
C ALA A 118 -24.75 -13.20 -3.96
N TRP A 119 -25.11 -11.93 -4.24
CA TRP A 119 -26.49 -11.46 -4.40
C TRP A 119 -26.94 -11.50 -5.86
#